data_AF-A0A5J4R1L0-F1
#
_entry.id   AF-A0A5J4R1L0-F1
#
_cell.length_a   1.000
_cell.length_b   1.000
_cell.length_c   1.000
_cell.angle_alpha   90.00
_cell.angle_beta   90.00
_cell.angle_gamma   90.00
#
_symmetry.space_group_name_H-M   'P 1'
#
loop_
_entity.id
_entity.type
_entity.pdbx_description
1 polymer ?
#
loop_
_entity_poly.entity_id
_entity_poly.type
_entity_poly.pdbx_seq_one_letter_code
_entity_poly.pdbx_strand_id
1 'polypeptide(L)'
;MWHLDYLDNEKEDNYLKIPINKSETLFDKIKEKRDAIAISNVKRYLTDKKLKELLISKPKDLYSKIDDYKRRFFLNEYNEWIEAKTKKKNRTTEQQLLVDRYRTVIDVFDYENLISEKPEVSYEVAKLIGVNTCVYCNRQYIFTVDSENNHITRPEFDHYLPKSEYPFFALSLYNLIPSCHICNSNCKGTIELDKNLNPYSTKPNEDYFKFTYHIGKSGLPSSVQIKDRKKT
;
A
#
# COMPACT_ATOMS: atom_id res chain seq x y z
N MET A 1 6.77 17.45 -7.68
CA MET A 1 6.37 16.54 -8.75
C MET A 1 5.55 15.43 -8.11
N TRP A 2 4.22 15.54 -8.21
CA TRP A 2 3.29 14.50 -7.77
C TRP A 2 3.12 13.53 -8.95
N HIS A 3 4.17 12.79 -9.26
CA HIS A 3 4.23 11.90 -10.41
C HIS A 3 5.26 10.80 -10.17
N LEU A 4 4.92 9.58 -10.59
CA LEU A 4 5.79 8.43 -10.70
C LEU A 4 5.58 7.81 -12.07
N ASP A 5 6.67 7.45 -12.74
CA ASP A 5 6.57 6.67 -13.96
C ASP A 5 6.19 5.23 -13.63
N TYR A 6 5.45 4.60 -14.54
CA TYR A 6 5.24 3.17 -14.46
C TYR A 6 6.57 2.43 -14.61
N LEU A 7 6.71 1.36 -13.85
CA LEU A 7 7.82 0.44 -14.00
C LEU A 7 7.60 -0.37 -15.29
N ASP A 8 8.69 -0.67 -15.98
CA ASP A 8 8.68 -1.62 -17.10
C ASP A 8 8.38 -3.04 -16.60
N ASN A 9 8.07 -3.94 -17.54
CA ASN A 9 7.68 -5.32 -17.21
C ASN A 9 8.81 -6.09 -16.51
N GLU A 10 10.08 -5.77 -16.79
CA GLU A 10 11.21 -6.43 -16.14
C GLU A 10 11.26 -6.07 -14.65
N LYS A 11 11.11 -4.78 -14.33
CA LYS A 11 11.02 -4.31 -12.94
C LYS A 11 9.78 -4.83 -12.23
N GLU A 12 8.63 -4.92 -12.89
CA GLU A 12 7.44 -5.55 -12.31
C GLU A 12 7.67 -7.03 -11.96
N ASP A 13 8.34 -7.76 -12.84
CA ASP A 13 8.73 -9.14 -12.57
C ASP A 13 9.77 -9.24 -11.45
N ASN A 14 10.71 -8.29 -11.38
CA ASN A 14 11.70 -8.23 -10.32
C ASN A 14 11.06 -7.98 -8.96
N TYR A 15 9.99 -7.18 -8.87
CA TYR A 15 9.22 -6.99 -7.63
C TYR A 15 8.69 -8.32 -7.08
N LEU A 16 8.16 -9.18 -7.95
CA LEU A 16 7.66 -10.50 -7.57
C LEU A 16 8.80 -11.45 -7.15
N LYS A 17 9.99 -11.26 -7.73
CA LYS A 17 11.17 -12.10 -7.52
C LYS A 17 12.10 -11.62 -6.40
N ILE A 18 11.76 -10.54 -5.69
CA ILE A 18 12.59 -10.04 -4.57
C ILE A 18 12.82 -11.20 -3.57
N PRO A 19 14.06 -11.56 -3.24
CA PRO A 19 14.34 -12.61 -2.27
C PRO A 19 13.81 -12.24 -0.88
N ILE A 20 13.01 -13.12 -0.27
CA ILE A 20 12.62 -13.01 1.15
C ILE A 20 13.63 -13.73 2.05
N ASN A 21 14.22 -14.80 1.53
CA ASN A 21 15.27 -15.59 2.14
C ASN A 21 16.08 -16.29 1.03
N LYS A 22 17.01 -17.19 1.40
CA LYS A 22 17.90 -17.86 0.44
C LYS A 22 17.19 -18.75 -0.59
N SER A 23 15.97 -19.21 -0.30
CA SER A 23 15.26 -20.22 -1.10
C SER A 23 13.94 -19.72 -1.69
N GLU A 24 13.42 -18.59 -1.24
CA GLU A 24 12.08 -18.12 -1.57
C GLU A 24 12.05 -16.65 -1.98
N THR A 25 11.25 -16.36 -3.00
CA THR A 25 10.91 -15.00 -3.41
C THR A 25 9.71 -14.47 -2.64
N LEU A 26 9.45 -13.16 -2.76
CA LEU A 26 8.22 -12.51 -2.29
C LEU A 26 6.99 -13.25 -2.80
N PHE A 27 6.95 -13.56 -4.10
CA PHE A 27 5.81 -14.27 -4.68
C PHE A 27 5.66 -15.70 -4.17
N ASP A 28 6.75 -16.42 -3.90
CA ASP A 28 6.70 -17.76 -3.30
C ASP A 28 6.07 -17.72 -1.91
N LYS A 29 6.45 -16.74 -1.08
CA LYS A 29 5.87 -16.60 0.26
C LYS A 29 4.39 -16.20 0.22
N ILE A 30 3.99 -15.35 -0.72
CA ILE A 30 2.58 -14.99 -0.92
C ILE A 30 1.77 -16.22 -1.35
N LYS A 31 2.31 -17.06 -2.24
CA LYS A 31 1.69 -18.32 -2.66
C LYS A 31 1.49 -19.28 -1.49
N GLU A 32 2.51 -19.47 -0.64
CA GLU A 32 2.41 -20.29 0.58
C GLU A 32 1.27 -19.80 1.48
N LYS A 33 1.22 -18.50 1.76
CA LYS A 33 0.15 -17.91 2.58
C LYS A 33 -1.23 -18.06 1.96
N ARG A 34 -1.35 -17.91 0.63
CA ARG A 34 -2.59 -18.21 -0.09
C ARG A 34 -2.99 -19.68 0.06
N ASP A 35 -2.04 -20.60 -0.01
CA ASP A 35 -2.33 -22.03 0.11
C ASP A 35 -2.79 -22.42 1.53
N ALA A 36 -2.47 -21.59 2.53
CA ALA A 36 -2.99 -21.69 3.89
C ALA A 36 -4.37 -21.04 4.11
N ILE A 37 -4.99 -20.42 3.10
CA ILE A 37 -6.34 -19.84 3.23
C ILE A 37 -7.35 -20.93 3.61
N ALA A 38 -8.08 -20.71 4.71
CA ALA A 38 -9.11 -21.63 5.19
C ALA A 38 -10.39 -21.62 4.34
N ILE A 39 -10.70 -20.50 3.68
CA ILE A 39 -11.91 -20.33 2.88
C ILE A 39 -11.66 -20.83 1.45
N SER A 40 -12.08 -22.06 1.15
CA SER A 40 -11.84 -22.73 -0.15
C SER A 40 -12.25 -21.92 -1.38
N ASN A 41 -13.35 -21.16 -1.29
CA ASN A 41 -13.79 -20.29 -2.38
C ASN A 41 -12.81 -19.17 -2.68
N VAL A 42 -12.24 -18.55 -1.64
CA VAL A 42 -11.23 -17.49 -1.78
C VAL A 42 -9.92 -18.08 -2.30
N LYS A 43 -9.48 -19.21 -1.73
CA LYS A 43 -8.28 -19.93 -2.17
C LYS A 43 -8.33 -20.28 -3.66
N ARG A 44 -9.46 -20.82 -4.14
CA ARG A 44 -9.67 -21.15 -5.56
C ARG A 44 -9.71 -19.93 -6.46
N TYR A 45 -10.23 -18.81 -5.97
CA TYR A 45 -10.29 -17.56 -6.73
C TYR A 45 -8.89 -16.91 -6.89
N LEU A 46 -8.06 -16.97 -5.86
CA LEU A 46 -6.70 -16.43 -5.84
C LEU A 46 -5.68 -17.32 -6.58
N THR A 47 -5.87 -17.50 -7.88
CA THR A 47 -4.87 -18.17 -8.73
C THR A 47 -3.56 -17.38 -8.78
N ASP A 48 -2.46 -18.01 -9.22
CA ASP A 48 -1.19 -17.31 -9.47
C ASP A 48 -1.38 -16.08 -10.37
N LYS A 49 -2.19 -16.22 -11.42
CA LYS A 49 -2.56 -15.11 -12.31
C LYS A 49 -3.26 -13.99 -11.54
N LYS A 50 -4.22 -14.32 -10.68
CA LYS A 50 -4.98 -13.33 -9.91
C LYS A 50 -4.10 -12.62 -8.86
N LEU A 51 -3.19 -13.34 -8.21
CA LEU A 51 -2.21 -12.75 -7.30
C LEU A 51 -1.29 -11.79 -8.05
N LYS A 52 -0.72 -12.21 -9.19
CA LYS A 52 0.10 -11.31 -10.02
C LYS A 52 -0.70 -10.07 -10.44
N GLU A 53 -1.91 -10.23 -10.95
CA GLU A 53 -2.78 -9.10 -11.27
C GLU A 53 -2.94 -8.15 -10.07
N LEU A 54 -3.19 -8.65 -8.88
CA LEU A 54 -3.36 -7.81 -7.69
C LEU A 54 -2.06 -7.10 -7.28
N LEU A 55 -0.90 -7.75 -7.45
CA LEU A 55 0.39 -7.21 -7.03
C LEU A 55 0.93 -6.15 -8.00
N ILE A 56 0.69 -6.27 -9.31
CA ILE A 56 1.31 -5.40 -10.34
C ILE A 56 0.33 -4.73 -11.30
N SER A 57 -1.00 -4.85 -11.14
CA SER A 57 -1.94 -4.07 -11.97
C SER A 57 -1.80 -2.58 -11.71
N LYS A 58 -1.96 -1.77 -12.76
CA LYS A 58 -1.94 -0.31 -12.65
C LYS A 58 -3.14 0.20 -11.83
N PRO A 59 -3.08 1.41 -11.25
CA PRO A 59 -4.11 1.94 -10.36
C PRO A 59 -5.54 1.86 -10.92
N LYS A 60 -5.75 2.25 -12.19
CA LYS A 60 -7.07 2.20 -12.83
C LYS A 60 -7.68 0.79 -12.80
N ASP A 61 -6.88 -0.22 -13.11
CA ASP A 61 -7.32 -1.62 -13.14
C ASP A 61 -7.53 -2.16 -11.72
N LEU A 62 -6.68 -1.79 -10.76
CA LEU A 62 -6.87 -2.12 -9.34
C LEU A 62 -8.20 -1.56 -8.80
N TYR A 63 -8.46 -0.28 -9.07
CA TYR A 63 -9.62 0.42 -8.51
C TYR A 63 -10.92 -0.11 -9.08
N SER A 64 -10.94 -0.48 -10.36
CA SER A 64 -12.11 -1.12 -11.00
C SER A 64 -12.50 -2.46 -10.36
N LYS A 65 -11.58 -3.10 -9.62
CA LYS A 65 -11.79 -4.42 -9.01
C LYS A 65 -12.09 -4.37 -7.52
N ILE A 66 -12.15 -3.18 -6.90
CA ILE A 66 -12.38 -3.03 -5.45
C ILE A 66 -13.61 -3.81 -4.98
N ASP A 67 -14.75 -3.62 -5.63
CA ASP A 67 -16.00 -4.25 -5.19
C ASP A 67 -16.01 -5.76 -5.43
N ASP A 68 -15.35 -6.22 -6.50
CA ASP A 68 -15.18 -7.66 -6.72
C ASP A 68 -14.30 -8.28 -5.62
N TYR A 69 -13.20 -7.62 -5.23
CA TYR A 69 -12.36 -8.12 -4.13
C TYR A 69 -13.07 -8.10 -2.79
N LYS A 70 -13.80 -7.03 -2.46
CA LYS A 70 -14.64 -6.97 -1.24
C LYS A 70 -15.63 -8.14 -1.21
N ARG A 71 -16.34 -8.39 -2.31
CA ARG A 71 -17.30 -9.50 -2.42
C ARG A 71 -16.61 -10.87 -2.34
N ARG A 72 -15.53 -11.07 -3.10
CA ARG A 72 -14.90 -12.38 -3.26
C ARG A 72 -14.09 -12.79 -2.03
N PHE A 73 -13.32 -11.87 -1.45
CA PHE A 73 -12.44 -12.14 -0.31
C PHE A 73 -13.20 -12.23 1.01
N PHE A 74 -14.32 -11.50 1.13
CA PHE A 74 -15.10 -11.41 2.36
C PHE A 74 -16.51 -11.97 2.24
N LEU A 75 -16.83 -12.67 1.16
CA LEU A 75 -18.15 -13.31 0.94
C LEU A 75 -19.35 -12.36 1.15
N ASN A 76 -19.18 -11.08 0.78
CA ASN A 76 -20.09 -9.94 1.03
C ASN A 76 -20.16 -9.39 2.47
N GLU A 77 -19.36 -9.90 3.41
CA GLU A 77 -19.28 -9.45 4.81
C GLU A 77 -18.20 -8.36 5.03
N TYR A 78 -17.82 -7.62 3.97
CA TYR A 78 -16.69 -6.68 4.04
C TYR A 78 -16.92 -5.54 5.03
N ASN A 79 -18.13 -4.97 5.04
CA ASN A 79 -18.44 -3.79 5.86
C ASN A 79 -18.54 -4.16 7.34
N GLU A 80 -19.14 -5.31 7.64
CA GLU A 80 -19.21 -5.87 8.98
C GLU A 80 -17.80 -6.22 9.48
N TRP A 81 -16.98 -6.80 8.61
CA TRP A 81 -15.60 -7.13 8.93
C TRP A 81 -14.73 -5.89 9.19
N ILE A 82 -14.85 -4.83 8.37
CA ILE A 82 -14.05 -3.60 8.54
C ILE A 82 -14.44 -2.86 9.82
N GLU A 83 -15.74 -2.83 10.15
CA GLU A 83 -16.24 -2.27 11.40
C GLU A 83 -15.69 -3.04 12.60
N ALA A 84 -15.79 -4.38 12.57
CA ALA A 84 -15.25 -5.26 13.60
C ALA A 84 -13.73 -5.07 13.76
N LYS A 85 -12.98 -5.03 12.65
CA LYS A 85 -11.53 -4.83 12.64
C LYS A 85 -11.14 -3.53 13.34
N THR A 86 -11.85 -2.44 13.08
CA THR A 86 -11.56 -1.10 13.61
C THR A 86 -11.72 -1.01 15.13
N LYS A 87 -12.61 -1.81 15.74
CA LYS A 87 -12.83 -1.83 17.19
C LYS A 87 -11.67 -2.41 18.01
N LYS A 88 -10.70 -3.08 17.37
CA LYS A 88 -9.50 -3.65 18.02
C LYS A 88 -9.85 -4.49 19.28
N LYS A 89 -9.50 -4.01 20.48
CA LYS A 89 -9.72 -4.71 21.76
C LYS A 89 -11.19 -4.65 22.24
N ASN A 90 -12.02 -3.80 21.65
CA ASN A 90 -13.42 -3.57 22.04
C ASN A 90 -14.42 -4.38 21.21
N ARG A 91 -14.01 -5.52 20.64
CA ARG A 91 -14.87 -6.38 19.82
C ARG A 91 -15.77 -7.24 20.69
N THR A 92 -16.99 -7.48 20.24
CA THR A 92 -17.82 -8.59 20.75
C THR A 92 -17.23 -9.94 20.31
N THR A 93 -17.69 -11.03 20.92
CA THR A 93 -17.30 -12.40 20.51
C THR A 93 -17.61 -12.65 19.03
N GLU A 94 -18.78 -12.25 18.55
CA GLU A 94 -19.18 -12.40 17.13
C GLU A 94 -18.27 -11.60 16.20
N GLN A 95 -17.93 -10.36 16.55
CA GLN A 95 -16.99 -9.54 15.79
C GLN A 95 -15.59 -10.14 15.76
N GLN A 96 -15.14 -10.72 16.87
CA GLN A 96 -13.84 -11.39 16.92
C GLN A 96 -13.84 -12.64 16.03
N LEU A 97 -14.88 -13.47 16.07
CA LEU A 97 -15.05 -14.62 15.16
C LEU A 97 -15.06 -14.19 13.69
N LEU A 98 -15.74 -13.08 13.36
CA LEU A 98 -15.75 -12.53 12.01
C LEU A 98 -14.37 -12.07 11.55
N VAL A 99 -13.61 -11.40 12.42
CA VAL A 99 -12.22 -11.00 12.13
C VAL A 99 -11.34 -12.22 11.92
N ASP A 100 -11.45 -13.23 12.78
CA ASP A 100 -10.65 -14.46 12.71
C ASP A 100 -10.97 -15.29 11.47
N ARG A 101 -12.24 -15.30 11.03
CA ARG A 101 -12.69 -15.98 9.81
C ARG A 101 -11.87 -15.58 8.58
N TYR A 102 -11.59 -14.28 8.45
CA TYR A 102 -10.90 -13.71 7.29
C TYR A 102 -9.40 -13.48 7.52
N ARG A 103 -8.85 -13.88 8.68
CA ARG A 103 -7.44 -13.67 9.03
C ARG A 103 -6.49 -14.22 7.96
N THR A 104 -6.66 -15.50 7.59
CA THR A 104 -5.80 -16.15 6.58
C THR A 104 -5.89 -15.52 5.19
N VAL A 105 -7.00 -14.87 4.85
CA VAL A 105 -7.15 -14.12 3.60
C VAL A 105 -6.33 -12.84 3.63
N ILE A 106 -6.34 -12.12 4.76
CA ILE A 106 -5.55 -10.91 4.94
C ILE A 106 -4.05 -11.21 5.08
N ASP A 107 -3.70 -12.33 5.72
CA ASP A 107 -2.30 -12.72 5.92
C ASP A 107 -1.53 -12.85 4.60
N VAL A 108 -2.21 -13.16 3.49
CA VAL A 108 -1.62 -13.15 2.13
C VAL A 108 -1.02 -11.79 1.76
N PHE A 109 -1.60 -10.71 2.27
CA PHE A 109 -1.25 -9.31 1.98
C PHE A 109 -0.51 -8.64 3.15
N ASP A 110 0.24 -9.42 3.92
CA ASP A 110 0.91 -9.00 5.14
C ASP A 110 2.15 -8.14 4.87
N TYR A 111 1.91 -6.87 4.53
CA TYR A 111 2.94 -5.87 4.26
C TYR A 111 3.99 -5.73 5.37
N GLU A 112 3.58 -5.85 6.64
CA GLU A 112 4.52 -5.67 7.75
C GLU A 112 5.58 -6.77 7.72
N ASN A 113 5.19 -8.04 7.73
CA ASN A 113 6.14 -9.13 7.79
C ASN A 113 6.81 -9.45 6.45
N LEU A 114 6.22 -9.04 5.32
CA LEU A 114 6.76 -9.35 3.98
C LEU A 114 7.62 -8.22 3.40
N ILE A 115 7.38 -6.96 3.79
CA ILE A 115 8.12 -5.80 3.27
C ILE A 115 8.66 -4.95 4.42
N SER A 116 7.80 -4.34 5.23
CA SER A 116 8.15 -3.28 6.20
C SER A 116 9.24 -3.69 7.20
N GLU A 117 9.07 -4.85 7.82
CA GLU A 117 9.93 -5.42 8.86
C GLU A 117 11.04 -6.30 8.27
N LYS A 118 11.16 -6.35 6.93
CA LYS A 118 12.23 -7.04 6.21
C LYS A 118 13.10 -6.02 5.49
N PRO A 119 14.17 -5.52 6.12
CA PRO A 119 15.08 -4.55 5.50
C PRO A 119 15.50 -4.95 4.09
N GLU A 120 15.98 -6.19 3.90
CA GLU A 120 16.37 -6.71 2.58
C GLU A 120 15.28 -6.54 1.51
N VAL A 121 14.01 -6.77 1.84
CA VAL A 121 12.91 -6.61 0.88
C VAL A 121 12.56 -5.15 0.69
N SER A 122 12.41 -4.39 1.78
CA SER A 122 12.02 -2.97 1.69
C SER A 122 13.03 -2.10 0.94
N TYR A 123 14.32 -2.42 1.06
CA TYR A 123 15.38 -1.72 0.33
C TYR A 123 15.38 -2.10 -1.15
N GLU A 124 15.17 -3.37 -1.51
CA GLU A 124 15.00 -3.75 -2.91
C GLU A 124 13.77 -3.10 -3.55
N VAL A 125 12.65 -2.99 -2.83
CA VAL A 125 11.48 -2.22 -3.31
C VAL A 125 11.85 -0.75 -3.53
N ALA A 126 12.63 -0.15 -2.62
CA ALA A 126 13.04 1.25 -2.74
C ALA A 126 13.96 1.49 -3.94
N LYS A 127 14.95 0.61 -4.16
CA LYS A 127 15.84 0.63 -5.33
C LYS A 127 15.08 0.44 -6.64
N LEU A 128 14.10 -0.47 -6.63
CA LEU A 128 13.27 -0.79 -7.78
C LEU A 128 12.43 0.42 -8.22
N ILE A 129 11.80 1.14 -7.29
CA ILE A 129 11.05 2.37 -7.59
C ILE A 129 12.00 3.53 -7.93
N GLY A 130 13.14 3.64 -7.23
CA GLY A 130 14.28 4.45 -7.67
C GLY A 130 14.10 5.97 -7.57
N VAL A 131 13.33 6.47 -6.60
CA VAL A 131 13.11 7.92 -6.39
C VAL A 131 13.78 8.44 -5.13
N ASN A 132 14.34 9.66 -5.22
CA ASN A 132 15.17 10.26 -4.18
C ASN A 132 14.56 11.50 -3.51
N THR A 133 13.37 11.92 -3.94
CA THR A 133 12.63 13.05 -3.37
C THR A 133 11.18 12.62 -3.13
N CYS A 134 10.63 12.98 -1.98
CA CYS A 134 9.27 12.60 -1.58
C CYS A 134 8.27 12.96 -2.68
N VAL A 135 7.53 11.97 -3.17
CA VAL A 135 6.58 12.12 -4.28
C VAL A 135 5.47 13.11 -3.93
N TYR A 136 5.09 13.18 -2.66
CA TYR A 136 4.01 14.05 -2.22
C TYR A 136 4.41 15.52 -2.10
N CYS A 137 5.49 15.83 -1.38
CA CYS A 137 5.86 17.23 -1.16
C CYS A 137 6.92 17.76 -2.12
N ASN A 138 7.72 16.88 -2.73
CA ASN A 138 8.87 17.22 -3.56
C ASN A 138 9.84 18.20 -2.87
N ARG A 139 9.98 18.07 -1.54
CA ARG A 139 10.76 18.98 -0.67
C ARG A 139 11.70 18.26 0.28
N GLN A 140 11.50 16.96 0.50
CA GLN A 140 12.28 16.16 1.41
C GLN A 140 12.97 15.08 0.61
N TYR A 141 14.27 14.93 0.81
CA TYR A 141 15.00 13.81 0.26
C TYR A 141 14.58 12.51 0.96
N ILE A 142 14.53 11.44 0.18
CA ILE A 142 14.18 10.08 0.60
C ILE A 142 15.13 9.09 -0.06
N PHE A 143 16.43 9.39 0.02
CA PHE A 143 17.47 8.56 -0.59
C PHE A 143 17.37 7.11 -0.12
N THR A 144 17.69 6.19 -1.02
CA THR A 144 18.02 4.82 -0.64
C THR A 144 19.53 4.73 -0.50
N VAL A 145 20.02 4.65 0.72
CA VAL A 145 21.43 4.46 1.04
C VAL A 145 21.58 3.05 1.60
N ASP A 146 22.12 2.19 0.77
CA ASP A 146 22.36 0.78 1.06
C ASP A 146 23.80 0.45 0.67
N SER A 147 24.59 -0.07 1.61
CA SER A 147 25.94 -0.56 1.34
C SER A 147 26.04 -2.04 1.69
N GLU A 148 27.06 -2.73 1.20
CA GLU A 148 27.27 -4.16 1.45
C GLU A 148 27.29 -4.45 2.97
N ASN A 149 26.15 -4.95 3.48
CA ASN A 149 25.82 -5.24 4.88
C ASN A 149 25.36 -4.07 5.79
N ASN A 150 24.96 -2.92 5.24
CA ASN A 150 24.44 -1.82 6.05
C ASN A 150 23.29 -1.05 5.37
N HIS A 151 22.07 -1.36 5.83
CA HIS A 151 20.83 -0.67 5.51
C HIS A 151 20.73 0.66 6.28
N ILE A 152 21.13 1.78 5.66
CA ILE A 152 21.21 3.09 6.34
C ILE A 152 19.87 3.84 6.31
N THR A 153 19.36 4.15 5.11
CA THR A 153 18.07 4.84 4.97
C THR A 153 17.38 4.48 3.66
N ARG A 154 16.05 4.52 3.68
CA ARG A 154 15.16 4.32 2.52
C ARG A 154 13.89 5.15 2.70
N PRO A 155 13.12 5.46 1.63
CA PRO A 155 11.81 6.11 1.74
C PRO A 155 10.82 5.33 2.60
N GLU A 156 9.83 6.00 3.19
CA GLU A 156 8.62 5.30 3.62
C GLU A 156 7.72 4.99 2.44
N PHE A 157 7.04 3.85 2.48
CA PHE A 157 6.01 3.51 1.51
C PHE A 157 4.64 3.83 2.09
N ASP A 158 4.08 4.95 1.63
CA ASP A 158 2.68 5.23 1.88
C ASP A 158 1.80 4.30 1.07
N HIS A 159 0.69 3.86 1.67
CA HIS A 159 -0.34 3.10 0.97
C HIS A 159 -1.37 4.06 0.39
N TYR A 160 -1.33 4.27 -0.93
CA TYR A 160 -2.19 5.26 -1.58
C TYR A 160 -3.67 5.03 -1.26
N LEU A 161 -4.14 3.80 -1.47
CA LEU A 161 -5.33 3.25 -0.84
C LEU A 161 -4.96 2.77 0.57
N PRO A 162 -5.53 3.38 1.63
CA PRO A 162 -5.13 3.09 3.00
C PRO A 162 -5.25 1.61 3.35
N LYS A 163 -4.19 1.01 3.89
CA LYS A 163 -4.19 -0.40 4.35
C LYS A 163 -5.27 -0.68 5.41
N SER A 164 -5.67 0.33 6.18
CA SER A 164 -6.79 0.22 7.13
C SER A 164 -8.08 -0.21 6.42
N GLU A 165 -8.34 0.35 5.24
CA GLU A 165 -9.57 0.21 4.44
C GLU A 165 -9.44 -0.65 3.18
N TYR A 166 -8.23 -0.96 2.72
CA TYR A 166 -7.99 -1.81 1.55
C TYR A 166 -6.80 -2.74 1.83
N PRO A 167 -6.86 -3.57 2.89
CA PRO A 167 -5.73 -4.40 3.31
C PRO A 167 -5.27 -5.38 2.22
N PHE A 168 -6.17 -5.78 1.32
CA PHE A 168 -5.85 -6.63 0.19
C PHE A 168 -5.04 -5.95 -0.92
N PHE A 169 -4.75 -4.64 -0.83
CA PHE A 169 -3.81 -3.94 -1.72
C PHE A 169 -2.52 -3.54 -1.03
N ALA A 170 -2.25 -4.07 0.16
CA ALA A 170 -1.07 -3.69 0.94
C ALA A 170 0.27 -4.08 0.30
N LEU A 171 0.26 -5.10 -0.57
CA LEU A 171 1.42 -5.53 -1.35
C LEU A 171 1.34 -5.11 -2.82
N SER A 172 0.34 -4.33 -3.23
CA SER A 172 0.24 -3.87 -4.62
C SER A 172 1.31 -2.82 -4.87
N LEU A 173 2.21 -3.07 -5.82
CA LEU A 173 3.35 -2.21 -6.15
C LEU A 173 2.93 -0.77 -6.43
N TYR A 174 1.87 -0.59 -7.23
CA TYR A 174 1.31 0.72 -7.58
C TYR A 174 0.42 1.34 -6.49
N ASN A 175 0.33 0.68 -5.32
CA ASN A 175 -0.24 1.23 -4.10
C ASN A 175 0.84 1.71 -3.12
N LEU A 176 2.12 1.39 -3.35
CA LEU A 176 3.26 1.79 -2.51
C LEU A 176 3.92 3.05 -3.08
N ILE A 177 3.73 4.18 -2.39
CA ILE A 177 4.25 5.49 -2.81
C ILE A 177 5.44 5.88 -1.92
N PRO A 178 6.66 6.00 -2.49
CA PRO A 178 7.81 6.51 -1.75
C PRO A 178 7.58 7.95 -1.27
N SER A 179 7.67 8.14 0.04
CA SER A 179 7.37 9.42 0.67
C SER A 179 8.20 9.61 1.94
N CYS A 180 8.27 10.85 2.42
CA CYS A 180 8.86 11.15 3.72
C CYS A 180 7.85 10.90 4.85
N HIS A 181 8.35 10.65 6.05
CA HIS A 181 7.54 10.42 7.26
C HIS A 181 6.47 11.51 7.47
N ILE A 182 6.81 12.78 7.27
CA ILE A 182 5.87 13.90 7.46
C ILE A 182 4.65 13.73 6.54
N CYS A 183 4.87 13.47 5.25
CA CYS A 183 3.77 13.34 4.31
C CYS A 183 2.96 12.06 4.52
N ASN A 184 3.65 10.94 4.74
CA ASN A 184 3.03 9.64 4.98
C ASN A 184 2.24 9.62 6.29
N SER A 185 2.92 9.82 7.42
CA SER A 185 2.39 9.56 8.76
C SER A 185 1.63 10.75 9.34
N ASN A 186 2.14 11.98 9.18
CA ASN A 186 1.55 13.16 9.83
C ASN A 186 0.47 13.82 8.98
N CYS A 187 0.65 13.87 7.66
CA CYS A 187 -0.27 14.59 6.77
C CYS A 187 -1.37 13.68 6.19
N LYS A 188 -0.99 12.57 5.53
CA LYS A 188 -1.96 11.68 4.89
C LYS A 188 -2.54 10.68 5.90
N GLY A 189 -1.69 9.96 6.62
CA GLY A 189 -2.10 8.90 7.52
C GLY A 189 -3.05 7.92 6.83
N THR A 190 -4.27 7.79 7.36
CA THR A 190 -5.31 6.91 6.82
C THR A 190 -6.29 7.62 5.89
N ILE A 191 -6.07 8.88 5.53
CA ILE A 191 -6.98 9.63 4.65
C ILE A 191 -6.94 9.00 3.25
N GLU A 192 -8.11 8.61 2.74
CA GLU A 192 -8.27 8.21 1.34
C GLU A 192 -8.26 9.46 0.45
N LEU A 193 -7.30 9.50 -0.49
CA LEU A 193 -7.20 10.56 -1.51
C LEU A 193 -8.02 10.22 -2.75
N ASP A 194 -8.29 11.20 -3.61
CA ASP A 194 -8.99 10.97 -4.88
C ASP A 194 -8.20 9.99 -5.75
N LYS A 195 -8.79 8.84 -6.07
CA LYS A 195 -8.20 7.76 -6.88
C LYS A 195 -7.62 8.22 -8.22
N ASN A 196 -8.14 9.29 -8.82
CA ASN A 196 -7.60 9.83 -10.08
C ASN A 196 -6.24 10.52 -9.91
N LEU A 197 -5.80 10.73 -8.67
CA LEU A 197 -4.59 11.43 -8.32
C LEU A 197 -3.53 10.50 -7.73
N ASN A 198 -3.60 9.19 -8.00
CA ASN A 198 -2.47 8.30 -7.72
C ASN A 198 -1.24 8.81 -8.50
N PRO A 199 -0.07 8.97 -7.88
CA PRO A 199 1.13 9.45 -8.56
C PRO A 199 1.52 8.68 -9.83
N TYR A 200 1.18 7.40 -9.94
CA TYR A 200 1.42 6.62 -11.17
C TYR A 200 0.40 6.90 -12.29
N SER A 201 -0.73 7.52 -11.97
CA SER A 201 -1.79 7.89 -12.91
C SER A 201 -1.73 9.37 -13.33
N THR A 202 -0.90 10.16 -12.67
CA THR A 202 -0.74 11.58 -12.97
C THR A 202 0.27 11.82 -14.08
N LYS A 203 0.38 13.07 -14.54
CA LYS A 203 1.37 13.49 -15.54
C LYS A 203 2.52 14.23 -14.85
N PRO A 204 3.74 14.13 -15.39
CA PRO A 204 4.85 14.92 -14.89
C PRO A 204 4.55 16.42 -15.05
N ASN A 205 5.14 17.23 -14.17
CA ASN A 205 5.09 18.69 -14.20
C ASN A 205 3.69 19.33 -14.07
N GLU A 206 2.67 18.56 -13.70
CA GLU A 206 1.36 19.08 -13.28
C GLU A 206 1.28 19.23 -11.75
N ASP A 207 0.70 20.33 -11.30
CA ASP A 207 0.49 20.64 -9.88
C ASP A 207 -0.85 20.07 -9.39
N TYR A 208 -0.87 18.80 -8.98
CA TYR A 208 -2.09 18.12 -8.50
C TYR A 208 -2.47 18.51 -7.08
N PHE A 209 -1.49 18.65 -6.19
CA PHE A 209 -1.73 18.90 -4.77
C PHE A 209 -0.84 20.00 -4.22
N LYS A 210 -1.35 20.64 -3.15
CA LYS A 210 -0.55 21.43 -2.24
C LYS A 210 -0.89 21.02 -0.82
N PHE A 211 0.12 20.65 -0.03
CA PHE A 211 -0.01 20.66 1.41
C PHE A 211 -0.17 22.12 1.85
N THR A 212 -1.35 22.46 2.34
CA THR A 212 -1.61 23.76 2.98
C THR A 212 -1.87 23.55 4.45
N TYR A 213 -1.83 24.64 5.21
CA TYR A 213 -2.09 24.58 6.65
C TYR A 213 -3.27 25.49 6.97
N HIS A 214 -4.15 25.02 7.84
CA HIS A 214 -5.05 25.93 8.52
C HIS A 214 -4.26 26.72 9.53
N ILE A 215 -4.43 28.04 9.54
CA ILE A 215 -3.86 28.90 10.56
C ILE A 215 -4.91 29.04 11.67
N GLY A 216 -4.55 28.60 12.87
CA GLY A 216 -5.41 28.70 14.04
C GLY A 216 -5.52 30.13 14.56
N LYS A 217 -6.35 30.33 15.59
CA LYS A 217 -6.55 31.65 16.23
C LYS A 217 -5.25 32.26 16.78
N SER A 218 -4.22 31.44 17.04
CA SER A 218 -2.89 31.86 17.48
C SER A 218 -2.00 32.41 16.36
N GLY A 219 -2.44 32.37 15.09
CA GLY A 219 -1.60 32.71 13.94
C GLY A 219 -0.62 31.61 13.51
N LEU A 220 -0.62 30.46 14.19
CA LEU A 220 0.22 29.30 13.85
C LEU A 220 -0.56 28.22 13.08
N PRO A 221 0.12 27.41 12.23
CA PRO A 221 -0.47 26.22 11.64
C PRO A 221 -1.10 25.29 12.69
N SER A 222 -2.38 24.98 12.54
CA SER A 222 -3.16 24.14 13.46
C SER A 222 -3.55 22.78 12.88
N SER A 223 -3.58 22.63 11.55
CA SER A 223 -3.81 21.34 10.88
C SER A 223 -3.36 21.36 9.42
N VAL A 224 -3.03 20.19 8.88
CA VAL A 224 -2.66 20.02 7.46
C VAL A 224 -3.92 19.82 6.63
N GLN A 225 -3.96 20.46 5.46
CA GLN A 225 -4.93 20.19 4.42
C GLN A 225 -4.21 19.69 3.16
N ILE A 226 -4.82 18.72 2.50
CA ILE A 226 -4.42 18.25 1.18
C ILE A 226 -5.44 18.83 0.20
N LYS A 227 -5.06 19.89 -0.53
CA LYS A 227 -5.94 20.51 -1.53
C LYS A 227 -5.66 19.98 -2.92
N ASP A 228 -6.67 19.35 -3.51
CA ASP A 228 -6.71 19.03 -4.94
C ASP A 228 -6.87 20.33 -5.73
N ARG A 229 -5.86 20.67 -6.54
CA ARG A 229 -5.88 21.91 -7.33
C ARG A 229 -6.78 21.83 -8.57
N LYS A 230 -7.24 20.63 -8.97
CA LYS A 230 -8.14 20.46 -10.12
C LYS A 230 -9.62 20.63 -9.76
N LYS A 231 -9.95 20.71 -8.47
CA LYS A 231 -11.32 20.93 -7.96
C LYS A 231 -11.55 22.32 -7.37
N THR A 232 -10.59 23.23 -7.50
CA THR A 232 -10.66 24.62 -7.03
C THR A 232 -10.57 25.61 -8.17
#